data_AF-W5NRM6-F1
#
_entry.id   AF-W5NRM6-F1
#
_cell.length_a   1.000
_cell.length_b   1.000
_cell.length_c   1.000
_cell.angle_alpha   90.00
_cell.angle_beta   90.00
_cell.angle_gamma   90.00
#
_symmetry.space_group_name_H-M   'P 1'
#
loop_
_entity.id
_entity.type
_entity.pdbx_description
1 polymer ?
#
loop_
_entity_poly.entity_id
_entity_poly.type
_entity_poly.pdbx_seq_one_letter_code
_entity_poly.pdbx_strand_id
1 'polypeptide(L)'
;MFLYISIALGHIKSCRRLLVDSKISLGIAGVLIVLSSVACSLGIFSYIGVPLTLIVIEVIPFLVLAVGVDNIFILVQTYQRDERLQGETLDQQVGRVLGEVAPSMFLSSFAETVAFFLGNYSWNSASSAMC
;
A
#
# COMPACT_ATOMS: atom_id res chain seq x y z
N MET A 1 8.18 -2.99 16.36
CA MET A 1 7.79 -2.02 15.32
C MET A 1 6.48 -2.38 14.61
N PHE A 2 6.24 -3.64 14.24
CA PHE A 2 4.96 -4.08 13.65
C PHE A 2 3.71 -3.72 14.50
N LEU A 3 3.82 -3.83 15.83
CA LEU A 3 2.78 -3.41 16.78
C LEU A 3 2.56 -1.90 16.77
N TYR A 4 3.64 -1.10 16.70
CA TYR A 4 3.59 0.36 16.63
C TYR A 4 2.92 0.83 15.34
N ILE A 5 3.20 0.17 14.22
CA ILE A 5 2.62 0.48 12.92
C ILE A 5 1.17 0.04 12.81
N SER A 6 0.82 -1.13 13.35
CA SER A 6 -0.57 -1.56 13.46
C SER A 6 -1.39 -0.60 14.33
N ILE A 7 -0.77 0.00 15.36
CA ILE A 7 -1.39 1.00 16.24
C ILE A 7 -1.37 2.41 15.62
N ALA A 8 -0.37 2.78 14.82
CA ALA A 8 -0.24 4.11 14.22
C ALA A 8 -1.05 4.27 12.92
N LEU A 9 -1.17 3.20 12.11
CA LEU A 9 -2.09 3.13 10.97
C LEU A 9 -3.54 2.97 11.44
N GLY A 10 -3.74 2.35 12.60
CA GLY A 10 -5.01 2.38 13.30
C GLY A 10 -5.24 3.77 13.91
N HIS A 11 -5.78 4.72 13.16
CA HIS A 11 -6.30 5.97 13.74
C HIS A 11 -7.51 5.64 14.64
N ILE A 12 -7.24 5.23 15.88
CA ILE A 12 -8.21 4.83 16.90
C ILE A 12 -8.94 6.09 17.37
N LYS A 13 -10.09 6.37 16.76
CA LYS A 13 -11.07 7.32 17.34
C LYS A 13 -12.12 6.65 18.22
N SER A 14 -12.34 5.34 18.13
CA SER A 14 -13.26 4.65 19.06
C SER A 14 -13.18 3.13 18.97
N CYS A 15 -12.79 2.49 20.07
CA CYS A 15 -12.70 1.03 20.22
C CYS A 15 -14.09 0.33 20.17
N ARG A 16 -15.19 1.08 20.24
CA ARG A 16 -16.54 0.51 20.45
C ARG A 16 -17.44 0.47 19.20
N ARG A 17 -17.00 1.06 18.08
CA ARG A 17 -17.63 0.91 16.74
C ARG A 17 -16.75 0.13 15.75
N LEU A 18 -15.69 -0.53 16.25
CA LEU A 18 -14.67 -1.25 15.46
C LEU A 18 -15.23 -2.40 14.59
N LEU A 19 -16.38 -2.98 14.95
CA LEU A 19 -16.92 -4.17 14.26
C LEU A 19 -17.97 -3.85 13.18
N VAL A 20 -18.38 -2.59 13.01
CA VAL A 20 -19.57 -2.25 12.20
C VAL A 20 -19.27 -1.34 11.01
N ASP A 21 -18.11 -0.70 10.95
CA ASP A 21 -17.70 0.10 9.78
C ASP A 21 -16.52 -0.58 9.06
N SER A 22 -16.70 -0.94 7.79
CA SER A 22 -15.80 -1.68 6.88
C SER A 22 -14.34 -1.17 6.75
N LYS A 23 -13.90 -0.19 7.53
CA LYS A 23 -12.58 0.43 7.45
C LYS A 23 -11.47 -0.38 8.11
N ILE A 24 -11.77 -1.15 9.16
CA ILE A 24 -10.75 -1.96 9.87
C ILE A 24 -10.45 -3.25 9.13
N SER A 25 -11.47 -3.91 8.57
CA SER A 25 -11.26 -5.05 7.68
C SER A 25 -10.44 -4.64 6.44
N LEU A 26 -10.70 -3.46 5.86
CA LEU A 26 -9.89 -2.92 4.78
C LEU A 26 -8.44 -2.67 5.20
N GLY A 27 -8.21 -2.10 6.39
CA GLY A 27 -6.87 -1.86 6.92
C GLY A 27 -6.09 -3.16 7.14
N ILE A 28 -6.71 -4.16 7.78
CA ILE A 28 -6.09 -5.48 7.99
C ILE A 28 -5.83 -6.18 6.66
N ALA A 29 -6.78 -6.14 5.72
CA ALA A 29 -6.60 -6.70 4.38
C ALA A 29 -5.47 -5.98 3.63
N GLY A 30 -5.36 -4.66 3.73
CA GLY A 30 -4.28 -3.87 3.13
C GLY A 30 -2.90 -4.25 3.66
N VAL A 31 -2.76 -4.39 4.99
CA VAL A 31 -1.51 -4.86 5.61
C VAL A 31 -1.14 -6.27 5.13
N LEU A 32 -2.12 -7.19 5.07
CA LEU A 32 -1.89 -8.56 4.58
C LEU A 32 -1.46 -8.58 3.11
N ILE A 33 -2.08 -7.76 2.25
CA ILE A 33 -1.72 -7.64 0.84
C ILE A 33 -0.28 -7.13 0.70
N VAL A 34 0.08 -6.07 1.42
CA VAL A 34 1.44 -5.51 1.39
C VAL A 34 2.48 -6.54 1.85
N LEU A 35 2.21 -7.21 2.97
CA LEU A 35 3.11 -8.26 3.49
C LEU A 35 3.28 -9.41 2.49
N SER A 36 2.19 -9.85 1.88
CA SER A 36 2.24 -10.91 0.86
C SER A 36 3.03 -10.48 -0.38
N SER A 37 2.90 -9.21 -0.81
CA SER A 37 3.65 -8.64 -1.94
C SER A 37 5.16 -8.63 -1.66
N VAL A 38 5.56 -8.15 -0.47
CA VAL A 38 6.97 -8.13 -0.06
C VAL A 38 7.51 -9.56 0.06
N ALA A 39 6.76 -10.48 0.65
CA ALA A 39 7.15 -11.89 0.75
C ALA A 39 7.34 -12.54 -0.62
N CYS A 40 6.43 -12.30 -1.58
CA CYS A 40 6.55 -12.79 -2.96
C CYS A 40 7.79 -12.20 -3.66
N SER A 41 8.03 -10.89 -3.55
CA SER A 41 9.19 -10.23 -4.15
C SER A 41 10.51 -10.80 -3.60
N LEU A 42 10.64 -10.86 -2.28
CA LEU A 42 11.81 -11.47 -1.63
C LEU A 42 11.97 -12.94 -1.99
N GLY A 43 10.89 -13.70 -2.12
CA GLY A 43 10.91 -15.11 -2.55
C GLY A 43 11.44 -15.28 -3.97
N ILE A 44 11.01 -14.43 -4.91
CA ILE A 44 11.49 -14.45 -6.30
C ILE A 44 12.97 -14.08 -6.37
N PHE A 45 13.39 -13.00 -5.70
CA PHE A 45 14.79 -12.58 -5.68
C PHE A 45 15.70 -13.59 -4.96
N SER A 46 15.19 -14.25 -3.91
CA SER A 46 15.89 -15.36 -3.25
C SER A 46 16.08 -16.55 -4.17
N TYR A 47 15.10 -16.85 -5.02
CA TYR A 47 15.20 -17.93 -6.02
C TYR A 47 16.25 -17.62 -7.10
N ILE A 48 16.40 -16.35 -7.47
CA ILE A 48 17.41 -15.87 -8.45
C ILE A 48 18.82 -15.78 -7.83
N GLY A 49 18.95 -15.96 -6.51
CA GLY A 49 20.23 -15.96 -5.80
C GLY A 49 20.76 -14.58 -5.42
N VAL A 50 19.89 -13.55 -5.38
CA VAL A 50 20.26 -12.20 -4.94
C VAL A 50 20.42 -12.21 -3.41
N PRO A 51 21.53 -11.70 -2.84
CA PRO A 51 21.74 -11.71 -1.40
C PRO A 51 20.76 -10.79 -0.68
N LEU A 52 19.95 -11.35 0.21
CA LEU A 52 19.09 -10.57 1.11
C LEU A 52 19.96 -9.93 2.20
N THR A 53 19.94 -8.60 2.28
CA THR A 53 20.63 -7.87 3.36
C THR A 53 19.65 -7.57 4.51
N LEU A 54 20.19 -7.41 5.72
CA LEU A 54 19.40 -7.06 6.91
C LEU A 54 18.63 -5.74 6.74
N ILE A 55 19.20 -4.80 5.99
CA ILE A 55 18.61 -3.49 5.69
C ILE A 55 17.33 -3.64 4.85
N VAL A 56 17.36 -4.52 3.85
CA VAL A 56 16.23 -4.82 2.95
C VAL A 56 15.05 -5.40 3.74
N ILE A 57 15.33 -6.36 4.61
CA ILE A 57 14.31 -7.04 5.42
C ILE A 57 13.65 -6.07 6.41
N GLU A 58 14.39 -5.08 6.91
CA GLU A 58 13.86 -4.12 7.88
C GLU A 58 13.17 -2.93 7.22
N VAL A 59 13.70 -2.34 6.16
CA VAL A 59 13.21 -1.05 5.64
C VAL A 59 12.14 -1.21 4.55
N ILE A 60 12.28 -2.20 3.66
CA ILE A 60 11.35 -2.37 2.52
C ILE A 60 9.90 -2.61 2.95
N PRO A 61 9.61 -3.45 3.97
CA PRO A 61 8.22 -3.64 4.40
C PRO A 61 7.56 -2.35 4.86
N PHE A 62 8.31 -1.45 5.48
CA PHE A 62 7.81 -0.19 6.01
C PHE A 62 7.56 0.81 4.89
N LEU A 63 8.48 0.86 3.93
CA LEU A 63 8.37 1.71 2.76
C LEU A 63 7.14 1.32 1.93
N VAL A 64 7.04 0.04 1.55
CA VAL A 64 5.94 -0.45 0.70
C VAL A 64 4.60 -0.31 1.43
N LEU A 65 4.57 -0.45 2.76
CA LEU A 65 3.36 -0.22 3.55
C LEU A 65 2.94 1.24 3.56
N ALA A 66 3.86 2.19 3.72
CA ALA A 66 3.54 3.61 3.69
C ALA A 66 2.88 3.99 2.35
N VAL A 67 3.50 3.58 1.24
CA VAL A 67 2.99 3.80 -0.12
C VAL A 67 1.64 3.11 -0.34
N GLY A 68 1.54 1.83 0.03
CA GLY A 68 0.35 1.02 -0.20
C GLY A 68 -0.87 1.52 0.58
N VAL A 69 -0.68 1.95 1.83
CA VAL A 69 -1.76 2.52 2.65
C VAL A 69 -2.23 3.84 2.08
N ASP A 70 -1.33 4.72 1.62
CA ASP A 70 -1.71 6.04 1.09
C ASP A 70 -2.66 5.90 -0.11
N ASN A 71 -2.36 4.97 -1.03
CA ASN A 71 -3.23 4.69 -2.17
C ASN A 71 -4.60 4.13 -1.75
N ILE A 72 -4.64 3.19 -0.79
CA ILE A 72 -5.92 2.66 -0.28
C ILE A 72 -6.72 3.76 0.44
N PHE A 73 -6.05 4.62 1.20
CA PHE A 73 -6.69 5.68 1.95
C PHE A 73 -7.33 6.73 1.04
N ILE A 74 -6.63 7.14 -0.03
CA ILE A 74 -7.18 8.05 -1.05
C ILE A 74 -8.43 7.43 -1.69
N LEU A 75 -8.39 6.15 -2.10
CA LEU A 75 -9.53 5.49 -2.74
C LEU A 75 -10.77 5.48 -1.82
N VAL A 76 -10.56 5.08 -0.56
CA VAL A 76 -11.63 4.96 0.43
C VAL A 76 -12.19 6.33 0.82
N GLN A 77 -11.33 7.35 0.94
CA GLN A 77 -11.76 8.71 1.25
C GLN A 77 -12.57 9.31 0.11
N THR A 78 -12.14 9.12 -1.15
CA THR A 78 -12.89 9.61 -2.31
C THR A 78 -14.23 8.89 -2.43
N TYR A 79 -14.27 7.56 -2.25
CA TYR A 79 -15.52 6.80 -2.25
C TYR A 79 -16.52 7.25 -1.17
N GLN A 80 -16.03 7.63 0.01
CA GLN A 80 -16.89 8.12 1.10
C GLN A 80 -17.37 9.56 0.91
N ARG A 81 -16.63 10.38 0.14
CA ARG A 81 -17.04 11.75 -0.18
C ARG A 81 -17.97 11.81 -1.39
N ASP A 82 -17.94 10.79 -2.24
CA ASP A 82 -18.85 10.63 -3.35
C ASP A 82 -20.27 10.27 -2.85
N GLU A 83 -21.27 10.99 -3.35
CA GLU A 83 -22.67 10.67 -3.09
C GLU A 83 -23.23 9.81 -4.22
N ARG A 84 -23.91 8.72 -3.84
CA ARG A 84 -24.46 7.77 -4.81
C ARG A 84 -25.58 8.42 -5.62
N LEU A 85 -25.52 8.35 -6.95
CA LEU A 85 -26.58 8.91 -7.78
C LEU A 85 -27.86 8.06 -7.70
N GLN A 86 -29.01 8.71 -7.92
CA GLN A 86 -30.31 8.04 -7.94
C GLN A 86 -30.37 7.03 -9.09
N GLY A 87 -30.61 5.76 -8.77
CA GLY A 87 -30.63 4.66 -9.74
C GLY A 87 -29.27 4.01 -10.02
N GLU A 88 -28.20 4.47 -9.38
CA GLU A 88 -26.86 3.88 -9.54
C GLU A 88 -26.69 2.62 -8.69
N THR A 89 -26.12 1.58 -9.30
CA THR A 89 -25.71 0.33 -8.62
C THR A 89 -24.36 0.52 -7.91
N LEU A 90 -24.07 -0.31 -6.89
CA LEU A 90 -22.81 -0.22 -6.15
C LEU A 90 -21.57 -0.37 -7.06
N ASP A 91 -21.64 -1.27 -8.04
CA ASP A 91 -20.54 -1.53 -8.97
C ASP A 91 -20.26 -0.32 -9.87
N GLN A 92 -21.31 0.39 -10.30
CA GLN A 92 -21.18 1.62 -11.09
C GLN A 92 -20.57 2.76 -10.29
N GLN A 93 -21.00 2.93 -9.03
CA GLN A 93 -20.43 3.94 -8.15
C GLN A 93 -18.94 3.69 -7.89
N VAL A 94 -18.57 2.45 -7.55
CA VAL A 94 -17.17 2.06 -7.34
C VAL A 94 -16.36 2.24 -8.62
N GLY A 95 -16.90 1.85 -9.77
CA GLY A 95 -16.25 2.00 -11.07
C GLY A 95 -16.00 3.46 -11.44
N ARG A 96 -16.96 4.36 -11.20
CA ARG A 96 -16.81 5.80 -11.45
C ARG A 96 -15.75 6.42 -10.55
N VAL A 97 -15.86 6.19 -9.24
CA VAL A 97 -14.89 6.69 -8.26
C VAL A 97 -13.50 6.17 -8.60
N LEU A 98 -13.36 4.86 -8.86
CA LEU A 98 -12.08 4.27 -9.25
C LEU A 98 -11.55 4.90 -10.54
N GLY A 99 -12.39 5.16 -11.54
CA GLY A 99 -12.01 5.83 -12.78
C GLY A 99 -11.43 7.24 -12.58
N GLU A 100 -11.90 7.97 -11.57
CA GLU A 100 -11.41 9.32 -11.26
C GLU A 100 -10.07 9.32 -10.50
N VAL A 101 -9.88 8.38 -9.55
CA VAL A 101 -8.64 8.34 -8.74
C VAL A 101 -7.56 7.38 -9.27
N ALA A 102 -7.91 6.39 -10.09
CA ALA A 102 -6.96 5.41 -10.62
C ALA A 102 -5.81 6.04 -11.43
N PRO A 103 -6.02 7.07 -12.28
CA PRO A 103 -4.91 7.70 -13.01
C PRO A 103 -3.85 8.29 -12.07
N SER A 104 -4.27 8.92 -10.98
CA SER A 104 -3.37 9.52 -9.99
C SER A 104 -2.61 8.46 -9.20
N MET A 105 -3.29 7.38 -8.78
CA MET A 105 -2.66 6.24 -8.10
C MET A 105 -1.65 5.54 -9.00
N PHE A 106 -2.01 5.33 -10.28
CA PHE A 106 -1.11 4.74 -11.26
C PHE A 106 0.13 5.61 -11.48
N LEU A 107 -0.04 6.93 -11.62
CA LEU A 107 1.08 7.85 -11.78
C LEU A 107 2.01 7.83 -10.57
N SER A 108 1.45 7.80 -9.35
CA SER A 108 2.23 7.70 -8.11
C SER A 108 3.03 6.41 -8.06
N SER A 109 2.37 5.26 -8.23
CA SER A 109 3.04 3.95 -8.22
C SER A 109 4.07 3.79 -9.34
N PHE A 110 3.80 4.37 -10.51
CA PHE A 110 4.76 4.39 -11.62
C PHE A 110 5.99 5.24 -11.29
N ALA A 111 5.79 6.44 -10.74
CA ALA A 111 6.88 7.31 -10.31
C ALA A 111 7.74 6.65 -9.22
N GLU A 112 7.11 5.98 -8.25
CA GLU A 112 7.81 5.22 -7.21
C GLU A 112 8.61 4.07 -7.79
N THR A 113 8.02 3.29 -8.70
CA THR A 113 8.71 2.18 -9.39
C THR A 113 9.93 2.69 -10.17
N VAL A 114 9.78 3.79 -10.92
CA VAL A 114 10.89 4.41 -11.65
C VAL A 114 11.94 4.97 -10.69
N ALA A 115 11.54 5.58 -9.56
CA ALA A 115 12.46 6.10 -8.56
C ALA A 115 13.28 5.00 -7.88
N PHE A 116 12.65 3.87 -7.51
CA PHE A 116 13.36 2.69 -7.01
C PHE A 116 14.30 2.16 -8.09
N PHE A 117 13.80 1.95 -9.32
CA PHE A 117 14.64 1.42 -10.39
C PHE A 117 15.87 2.30 -10.69
N LEU A 118 15.71 3.63 -10.72
CA LEU A 118 16.82 4.57 -10.88
C LEU A 118 17.75 4.59 -9.65
N GLY A 119 17.21 4.40 -8.46
CA GLY A 119 17.99 4.25 -7.22
C GLY A 119 18.93 3.04 -7.25
N ASN A 120 18.60 1.99 -8.01
CA ASN A 120 19.48 0.83 -8.20
C ASN A 120 20.78 1.19 -8.95
N TYR A 121 20.72 2.14 -9.88
CA TYR A 121 21.90 2.63 -10.62
C TYR A 121 22.79 3.59 -9.81
N SER A 122 22.39 3.95 -8.59
CA SER A 122 23.21 4.76 -7.69
C SER A 122 24.47 4.00 -7.28
N TRP A 123 25.63 4.67 -7.36
CA TRP A 123 26.98 4.10 -7.16
C TRP A 123 27.24 3.50 -5.76
N ASN A 124 26.31 3.68 -4.81
CA ASN A 124 26.40 3.13 -3.46
C ASN A 124 25.80 1.72 -3.39
N SER A 125 26.62 0.72 -3.02
CA SER A 125 26.21 -0.68 -2.86
C SER A 125 25.05 -0.90 -1.87
N ALA A 126 24.81 0.03 -0.95
CA ALA A 126 23.67 -0.02 -0.04
C ALA A 126 22.36 0.42 -0.71
N SER A 127 22.43 1.40 -1.62
CA SER A 127 21.26 1.90 -2.36
C SER A 127 20.79 0.88 -3.41
N SER A 128 21.72 0.20 -4.08
CA SER A 128 21.40 -0.84 -5.07
C SER A 128 20.82 -2.12 -4.48
N ALA A 129 21.08 -2.40 -3.20
CA ALA A 129 20.44 -3.52 -2.51
C ALA A 129 19.01 -3.20 -2.05
N MET A 130 18.69 -1.93 -1.79
CA MET A 130 17.36 -1.48 -1.32
C MET A 130 16.36 -1.24 -2.44
N CYS A 131 16.84 -1.06 -3.67
CA CYS A 131 16.08 -0.71 -4.87
C CYS A 131 15.89 -1.92 -5.79
#